data_AF-X0UVQ9-F1
#
_entry.id   AF-X0UVQ9-F1
#
_cell.length_a   1.000
_cell.length_b   1.000
_cell.length_c   1.000
_cell.angle_alpha   90.00
_cell.angle_beta   90.00
_cell.angle_gamma   90.00
#
_symmetry.space_group_name_H-M   'P 1'
#
loop_
_entity.id
_entity.type
_entity.pdbx_description
1 polymer ?
#
loop_
_entity_poly.entity_id
_entity_poly.type
_entity_poly.pdbx_seq_one_letter_code
_entity_poly.pdbx_strand_id
1 'polypeptide(L)'
;EEEFKEEADQRGRKVLAVAMQRLTGDLVSETTTSVVPLPSEDMKGRIIGREGRNIRALENATGVDVIIDETPDAVTLSGFDPVRREVARVALTKLLTDGRIHPARIEEMVEKARKDVDASVKEAGEEAALEAGCPGLHPEIIRTLGRLKYRFSYGQNQLGHAVETANLAAIIAHELGANVEVARRGGLLHDLGKAIDRDTEGTHAIIGAELGRRHNVHPEVIHCIQAHHEEVEPSTVEAIITIVADAVSGSRPGARRESLDQYLKRLESLE
;
A
#
# COMPACT_ATOMS: atom_id res chain seq x y z
N GLU A 1 39.25 18.00 -4.63
CA GLU A 1 38.36 16.89 -4.24
C GLU A 1 37.25 17.39 -3.32
N GLU A 2 37.58 18.13 -2.25
CA GLU A 2 36.57 18.77 -1.39
C GLU A 2 35.65 19.74 -2.15
N GLU A 3 36.19 20.62 -3.00
CA GLU A 3 35.39 21.55 -3.81
C GLU A 3 34.41 20.83 -4.74
N PHE A 4 34.83 19.73 -5.36
CA PHE A 4 33.95 18.88 -6.18
C PHE A 4 32.89 18.16 -5.34
N LYS A 5 33.22 17.73 -4.12
CA LYS A 5 32.25 17.15 -3.19
C LYS A 5 31.22 18.19 -2.76
N GLU A 6 31.65 19.39 -2.41
CA GLU A 6 30.77 20.49 -2.02
C GLU A 6 29.84 20.92 -3.16
N GLU A 7 30.35 21.02 -4.39
CA GLU A 7 29.54 21.33 -5.56
C GLU A 7 28.51 20.22 -5.86
N ALA A 8 28.93 18.95 -5.76
CA ALA A 8 28.02 17.81 -5.91
C ALA A 8 26.93 17.79 -4.84
N ASP A 9 27.28 18.10 -3.58
CA ASP A 9 26.34 18.19 -2.47
C ASP A 9 25.30 19.30 -2.69
N GLN A 10 25.76 20.48 -3.11
CA GLN A 10 24.86 21.60 -3.43
C GLN A 10 23.93 21.26 -4.59
N ARG A 11 24.45 20.62 -5.65
CA ARG A 11 23.64 20.18 -6.79
C ARG A 11 22.63 19.12 -6.38
N GLY A 12 23.02 18.14 -5.57
CA GLY A 12 22.13 17.10 -5.05
C GLY A 12 20.98 17.69 -4.24
N ARG A 13 21.28 18.59 -3.30
CA ARG A 13 20.25 19.32 -2.51
C ARG A 13 19.30 20.10 -3.41
N LYS A 14 19.80 20.73 -4.47
CA LYS A 14 18.96 21.46 -5.43
C LYS A 14 18.00 20.53 -6.18
N VAL A 15 18.48 19.38 -6.66
CA VAL A 15 17.63 18.37 -7.34
C VAL A 15 16.53 17.88 -6.41
N LEU A 16 16.88 17.52 -5.18
CA LEU A 16 15.91 17.07 -4.17
C LEU A 16 14.88 18.15 -3.83
N ALA A 17 15.32 19.40 -3.67
CA ALA A 17 14.41 20.52 -3.40
C ALA A 17 13.41 20.72 -4.55
N VAL A 18 13.86 20.64 -5.81
CA VAL A 18 12.98 20.74 -6.99
C VAL A 18 11.98 19.58 -7.03
N ALA A 19 12.42 18.36 -6.75
CA ALA A 19 11.55 17.19 -6.73
C ALA A 19 10.48 17.29 -5.64
N MET A 20 10.85 17.71 -4.42
CA MET A 20 9.92 17.90 -3.30
C MET A 20 8.92 19.03 -3.55
N GLN A 21 9.36 20.17 -4.10
CA GLN A 21 8.47 21.32 -4.37
C GLN A 21 7.34 21.00 -5.35
N ARG A 22 7.55 20.04 -6.26
CA ARG A 22 6.53 19.63 -7.24
C ARG A 22 5.49 18.68 -6.68
N LEU A 23 5.71 18.12 -5.49
CA LEU A 23 4.84 17.14 -4.83
C LEU A 23 4.37 17.67 -3.47
N THR A 24 3.52 18.69 -3.51
CA THR A 24 2.69 19.10 -2.36
C THR A 24 1.28 18.58 -2.57
N GLY A 25 0.95 17.44 -1.95
CA GLY A 25 -0.40 16.90 -1.90
C GLY A 25 -0.79 16.56 -0.46
N ASP A 26 -2.08 16.71 -0.13
CA ASP A 26 -2.63 16.34 1.16
C ASP A 26 -2.75 14.82 1.27
N LEU A 27 -2.18 14.20 2.32
CA LEU A 27 -2.31 12.77 2.56
C LEU A 27 -3.20 12.48 3.77
N VAL A 28 -4.19 11.62 3.58
CA VAL A 28 -5.07 11.12 4.65
C VAL A 28 -4.41 9.91 5.31
N SER A 29 -4.10 10.01 6.61
CA SER A 29 -3.61 8.89 7.42
C SER A 29 -4.78 8.05 7.93
N GLU A 30 -4.83 6.76 7.58
CA GLU A 30 -5.82 5.80 8.10
C GLU A 30 -5.19 4.72 9.01
N THR A 31 -6.05 4.08 9.84
CA THR A 31 -5.64 3.13 10.88
C THR A 31 -5.62 1.69 10.34
N THR A 32 -4.76 0.84 10.90
CA THR A 32 -4.59 -0.58 10.52
C THR A 32 -5.75 -1.48 10.90
N THR A 33 -6.85 -0.95 11.42
CA THR A 33 -8.07 -1.69 11.75
C THR A 33 -9.24 -1.12 10.95
N SER A 34 -10.06 -2.02 10.41
CA SER A 34 -11.32 -1.63 9.76
C SER A 34 -12.43 -1.71 10.79
N VAL A 35 -12.85 -0.55 11.29
CA VAL A 35 -13.97 -0.43 12.23
C VAL A 35 -15.25 -0.28 11.42
N VAL A 36 -16.22 -1.18 11.64
CA VAL A 36 -17.53 -1.10 11.02
C VAL A 36 -18.54 -0.64 12.08
N PRO A 37 -19.14 0.55 11.92
CA PRO A 37 -20.17 1.02 12.84
C PRO A 37 -21.43 0.17 12.68
N LEU A 38 -22.06 -0.15 13.80
CA LEU A 38 -23.32 -0.86 13.86
C LEU A 38 -24.46 0.12 14.14
N PRO A 39 -25.64 -0.08 13.54
CA PRO A 39 -26.78 0.81 13.77
C PRO A 39 -27.48 0.55 15.11
N SER A 40 -27.25 -0.60 15.75
CA SER A 40 -27.83 -0.95 17.06
C SER A 40 -27.21 -2.22 17.66
N GLU A 41 -27.39 -2.40 18.98
CA GLU A 41 -27.07 -3.64 19.70
C GLU A 41 -27.86 -4.88 19.20
N ASP A 42 -29.10 -4.70 18.69
CA ASP A 42 -29.82 -5.81 18.02
C ASP A 42 -29.04 -6.30 16.79
N MET A 43 -28.45 -5.38 16.03
CA MET A 43 -27.62 -5.77 14.90
C MET A 43 -26.33 -6.45 15.32
N LYS A 44 -25.71 -6.01 16.43
CA LYS A 44 -24.58 -6.72 17.04
C LYS A 44 -24.94 -8.17 17.36
N GLY A 45 -26.10 -8.39 18.00
CA GLY A 45 -26.63 -9.72 18.30
C GLY A 45 -26.89 -10.59 17.07
N ARG A 46 -27.41 -10.01 15.98
CA ARG A 46 -27.60 -10.72 14.70
C ARG A 46 -26.30 -11.05 13.99
N ILE A 47 -25.28 -10.20 14.07
CA ILE A 47 -23.95 -10.45 13.52
C ILE A 47 -23.30 -11.62 14.25
N ILE A 48 -23.40 -11.66 15.59
CA ILE A 48 -22.93 -12.80 16.40
C ILE A 48 -23.69 -14.07 16.01
N GLY A 49 -25.01 -13.98 16.00
CA GLY A 49 -25.89 -15.13 15.84
C GLY A 49 -25.84 -16.08 17.04
N ARG A 50 -26.75 -17.07 17.07
CA ARG A 50 -26.75 -18.08 18.15
C ARG A 50 -25.42 -18.83 18.16
N GLU A 51 -24.79 -18.91 19.32
CA GLU A 51 -23.48 -19.58 19.53
C GLU A 51 -22.35 -19.06 18.63
N GLY A 52 -22.43 -17.80 18.16
CA GLY A 52 -21.42 -17.22 17.28
C GLY A 52 -21.46 -17.76 15.84
N ARG A 53 -22.52 -18.47 15.43
CA ARG A 53 -22.59 -19.14 14.13
C ARG A 53 -22.41 -18.19 12.94
N ASN A 54 -22.86 -16.95 13.06
CA ASN A 54 -22.85 -15.98 11.96
C ASN A 54 -21.46 -15.35 11.84
N ILE A 55 -20.81 -15.03 12.96
CA ILE A 55 -19.40 -14.61 12.98
C ILE A 55 -18.52 -15.69 12.36
N ARG A 56 -18.63 -16.94 12.81
CA ARG A 56 -17.83 -18.04 12.25
C ARG A 56 -18.06 -18.22 10.74
N ALA A 57 -19.29 -18.02 10.27
CA ALA A 57 -19.58 -18.07 8.83
C ALA A 57 -18.87 -16.94 8.07
N LEU A 58 -18.86 -15.72 8.63
CA LEU A 58 -18.15 -14.58 8.04
C LEU A 58 -16.63 -14.80 8.05
N GLU A 59 -16.07 -15.22 9.19
CA GLU A 59 -14.65 -15.52 9.37
C GLU A 59 -14.20 -16.63 8.40
N ASN A 60 -14.96 -17.73 8.30
CA ASN A 60 -14.65 -18.82 7.37
C ASN A 60 -14.73 -18.38 5.90
N ALA A 61 -15.71 -17.55 5.54
CA ALA A 61 -15.91 -17.10 4.16
C ALA A 61 -14.87 -16.07 3.70
N THR A 62 -14.30 -15.30 4.64
CA THR A 62 -13.40 -14.18 4.34
C THR A 62 -11.95 -14.46 4.72
N GLY A 63 -11.70 -15.35 5.68
CA GLY A 63 -10.40 -15.60 6.28
C GLY A 63 -9.89 -14.46 7.16
N VAL A 64 -10.81 -13.68 7.76
CA VAL A 64 -10.49 -12.62 8.73
C VAL A 64 -11.04 -12.97 10.11
N ASP A 65 -10.52 -12.33 11.15
CA ASP A 65 -11.03 -12.44 12.51
C ASP A 65 -11.98 -11.27 12.80
N VAL A 66 -13.14 -11.57 13.40
CA VAL A 66 -14.14 -10.57 13.75
C VAL A 66 -14.12 -10.35 15.26
N ILE A 67 -13.52 -9.23 15.67
CA ILE A 67 -13.36 -8.89 17.08
C ILE A 67 -14.54 -8.04 17.53
N ILE A 68 -15.22 -8.54 18.58
CA ILE A 68 -16.28 -7.83 19.26
C ILE A 68 -15.76 -7.40 20.63
N ASP A 69 -15.59 -6.10 20.78
CA ASP A 69 -15.07 -5.49 22.01
C ASP A 69 -16.19 -4.86 22.85
N GLU A 70 -15.82 -4.31 24.00
CA GLU A 70 -16.69 -3.54 24.91
C GLU A 70 -17.17 -2.22 24.28
N THR A 71 -16.58 -1.81 23.15
CA THR A 71 -17.06 -0.63 22.40
C THR A 71 -18.52 -0.87 21.95
N PRO A 72 -19.47 -0.03 22.42
CA PRO A 72 -20.84 -0.08 21.94
C PRO A 72 -20.87 0.25 20.44
N ASP A 73 -21.79 -0.37 19.70
CA ASP A 73 -22.10 0.02 18.33
C ASP A 73 -20.98 -0.12 17.28
N ALA A 74 -19.98 -0.99 17.48
CA ALA A 74 -18.95 -1.25 16.46
C ALA A 74 -18.42 -2.69 16.47
N VAL A 75 -17.89 -3.12 15.32
CA VAL A 75 -17.15 -4.38 15.16
C VAL A 75 -15.82 -4.09 14.49
N THR A 76 -14.76 -4.73 15.00
CA THR A 76 -13.41 -4.58 14.46
C THR A 76 -13.05 -5.79 13.62
N LEU A 77 -12.64 -5.56 12.36
CA LEU A 77 -12.15 -6.60 11.47
C LEU A 77 -10.61 -6.64 11.50
N SER A 78 -10.06 -7.79 11.89
CA SER A 78 -8.63 -8.04 11.97
C SER A 78 -8.20 -9.12 10.98
N GLY A 79 -7.00 -9.00 10.44
CA GLY A 79 -6.50 -9.92 9.41
C GLY A 79 -5.25 -9.38 8.71
N PHE A 80 -4.38 -10.30 8.30
CA PHE A 80 -3.10 -9.94 7.68
C PHE A 80 -3.24 -9.47 6.23
N ASP A 81 -4.16 -10.06 5.46
CA ASP A 81 -4.44 -9.64 4.08
C ASP A 81 -5.40 -8.44 4.09
N PRO A 82 -4.95 -7.23 3.69
CA PRO A 82 -5.80 -6.05 3.64
C PRO A 82 -6.98 -6.18 2.67
N VAL A 83 -6.83 -6.95 1.58
CA VAL A 83 -7.90 -7.14 0.60
C VAL A 83 -9.00 -8.02 1.18
N ARG A 84 -8.65 -9.08 1.92
CA ARG A 84 -9.66 -9.91 2.62
C ARG A 84 -10.43 -9.10 3.67
N ARG A 85 -9.74 -8.23 4.41
CA ARG A 85 -10.38 -7.31 5.37
C ARG A 85 -11.36 -6.37 4.68
N GLU A 86 -10.99 -5.83 3.53
CA GLU A 86 -11.90 -5.00 2.76
C GLU A 86 -13.13 -5.78 2.26
N VAL A 87 -12.94 -7.01 1.76
CA VAL A 87 -14.06 -7.88 1.36
C VAL A 87 -15.00 -8.12 2.53
N ALA A 88 -14.46 -8.39 3.72
CA ALA A 88 -15.26 -8.57 4.93
C ALA A 88 -16.01 -7.29 5.34
N ARG A 89 -15.35 -6.12 5.25
CA ARG A 89 -15.96 -4.81 5.53
C ARG A 89 -17.13 -4.55 4.60
N VAL A 90 -16.94 -4.68 3.29
CA VAL A 90 -17.98 -4.48 2.26
C VAL A 90 -19.12 -5.49 2.43
N ALA A 91 -18.81 -6.76 2.70
CA ALA A 91 -19.82 -7.78 2.96
C ALA A 91 -20.66 -7.45 4.20
N LEU A 92 -20.02 -7.01 5.29
CA LEU A 92 -20.71 -6.63 6.51
C LEU A 92 -21.60 -5.40 6.31
N THR A 93 -21.12 -4.38 5.60
CA THR A 93 -21.94 -3.20 5.25
C THR A 93 -23.18 -3.60 4.42
N LYS A 94 -23.03 -4.52 3.46
CA LYS A 94 -24.16 -5.05 2.67
C LYS A 94 -25.15 -5.83 3.53
N LEU A 95 -24.66 -6.67 4.44
CA LEU A 95 -25.51 -7.43 5.38
C LEU A 95 -26.29 -6.51 6.33
N LEU A 96 -25.65 -5.44 6.83
CA LEU A 96 -26.30 -4.42 7.66
C LEU A 96 -27.41 -3.69 6.92
N THR A 97 -27.17 -3.37 5.64
CA THR A 97 -28.17 -2.72 4.78
C THR A 97 -29.34 -3.64 4.45
N ASP A 98 -29.08 -4.94 4.27
CA ASP A 98 -30.11 -5.95 4.01
C ASP A 98 -30.94 -6.29 5.26
N GLY A 99 -30.32 -6.34 6.43
CA GLY A 99 -30.95 -6.68 7.71
C GLY A 99 -31.14 -8.18 7.97
N ARG A 100 -30.93 -9.04 6.96
CA ARG A 100 -30.95 -10.51 7.10
C ARG A 100 -29.53 -11.06 7.25
N ILE A 101 -29.26 -11.67 8.41
CA ILE A 101 -27.94 -12.23 8.73
C ILE A 101 -28.08 -13.70 9.13
N HIS A 102 -27.73 -14.58 8.19
CA HIS A 102 -27.63 -16.03 8.38
C HIS A 102 -26.57 -16.60 7.42
N PRO A 103 -26.02 -17.81 7.67
CA PRO A 103 -24.83 -18.31 6.98
C PRO A 103 -24.90 -18.24 5.44
N ALA A 104 -25.98 -18.75 4.83
CA ALA A 104 -26.14 -18.69 3.37
C ALA A 104 -26.16 -17.26 2.79
N ARG A 105 -26.71 -16.28 3.53
CA ARG A 105 -26.72 -14.88 3.08
C ARG A 105 -25.35 -14.24 3.25
N ILE A 106 -24.62 -14.62 4.30
CA ILE A 106 -23.24 -14.17 4.55
C ILE A 106 -22.36 -14.60 3.38
N GLU A 107 -22.39 -15.88 3.02
CA GLU A 107 -21.63 -16.41 1.88
C GLU A 107 -21.96 -15.67 0.57
N GLU A 108 -23.24 -15.45 0.29
CA GLU A 108 -23.67 -14.69 -0.90
C GLU A 108 -23.16 -13.23 -0.88
N MET A 109 -23.23 -12.55 0.26
CA MET A 109 -22.76 -11.16 0.38
C MET A 109 -21.24 -11.06 0.29
N VAL A 110 -20.51 -12.03 0.84
CA VAL A 110 -19.05 -12.13 0.71
C VAL A 110 -18.66 -12.31 -0.76
N GLU A 111 -19.36 -13.17 -1.50
CA GLU A 111 -19.04 -13.38 -2.92
C GLU A 111 -19.32 -12.15 -3.78
N LYS A 112 -20.41 -11.41 -3.48
CA LYS A 112 -20.67 -10.12 -4.10
C LYS A 112 -19.63 -9.07 -3.72
N ALA A 113 -19.22 -9.02 -2.45
CA ALA A 113 -18.19 -8.09 -1.98
C ALA A 113 -16.85 -8.39 -2.64
N ARG A 114 -16.49 -9.67 -2.83
CA ARG A 114 -15.26 -10.10 -3.50
C ARG A 114 -15.19 -9.56 -4.94
N LYS A 115 -16.27 -9.67 -5.70
CA LYS A 115 -16.36 -9.12 -7.07
C LYS A 115 -16.19 -7.60 -7.11
N ASP A 116 -16.84 -6.89 -6.20
CA ASP A 116 -16.74 -5.43 -6.14
C ASP A 116 -15.34 -4.97 -5.75
N VAL A 117 -14.72 -5.64 -4.77
CA VAL A 117 -13.36 -5.33 -4.33
C VAL A 117 -12.36 -5.68 -5.44
N ASP A 118 -12.51 -6.82 -6.13
CA ASP A 118 -11.65 -7.19 -7.26
C ASP A 118 -11.73 -6.15 -8.40
N ALA A 119 -12.92 -5.64 -8.69
CA ALA A 119 -13.10 -4.57 -9.68
C ALA A 119 -12.41 -3.27 -9.24
N SER A 120 -12.61 -2.86 -7.99
CA SER A 120 -11.96 -1.68 -7.38
C SER A 120 -10.43 -1.80 -7.33
N VAL A 121 -9.89 -3.00 -7.07
CA VAL A 121 -8.45 -3.29 -7.15
C VAL A 121 -7.95 -3.04 -8.56
N LYS A 122 -8.62 -3.61 -9.56
CA LYS A 122 -8.20 -3.47 -10.96
C LYS A 122 -8.21 -2.02 -11.41
N GLU A 123 -9.31 -1.30 -11.15
CA GLU A 123 -9.47 0.12 -11.50
C GLU A 123 -8.38 0.98 -10.86
N ALA A 124 -8.09 0.78 -9.57
CA ALA A 124 -7.06 1.53 -8.87
C ALA A 124 -5.65 1.25 -9.40
N GLY A 125 -5.36 0.02 -9.82
CA GLY A 125 -4.09 -0.32 -10.47
C GLY A 125 -3.94 0.36 -11.84
N GLU A 126 -5.02 0.43 -12.62
CA GLU A 126 -5.04 1.11 -13.92
C GLU A 126 -4.86 2.63 -13.77
N GLU A 127 -5.57 3.23 -12.81
CA GLU A 127 -5.47 4.65 -12.47
C GLU A 127 -4.06 5.01 -11.99
N ALA A 128 -3.49 4.25 -11.06
CA ALA A 128 -2.15 4.48 -10.55
C ALA A 128 -1.08 4.38 -11.64
N ALA A 129 -1.19 3.40 -12.55
CA ALA A 129 -0.27 3.27 -13.68
C ALA A 129 -0.39 4.44 -14.67
N LEU A 130 -1.60 4.96 -14.88
CA LEU A 130 -1.84 6.12 -15.73
C LEU A 130 -1.28 7.39 -15.09
N GLU A 131 -1.59 7.64 -13.82
CA GLU A 131 -1.13 8.81 -13.05
C GLU A 131 0.39 8.86 -12.96
N ALA A 132 1.03 7.71 -12.70
CA ALA A 132 2.49 7.61 -12.67
C ALA A 132 3.15 7.74 -14.06
N GLY A 133 2.38 7.73 -15.16
CA GLY A 133 2.90 7.78 -16.53
C GLY A 133 3.60 6.49 -16.96
N CYS A 134 3.07 5.34 -16.53
CA CYS A 134 3.56 3.98 -16.78
C CYS A 134 2.53 3.10 -17.52
N PRO A 135 2.13 3.45 -18.76
CA PRO A 135 1.17 2.63 -19.51
C PRO A 135 1.77 1.28 -19.94
N GLY A 136 0.88 0.34 -20.27
CA GLY A 136 1.26 -0.94 -20.89
C GLY A 136 1.86 -1.97 -19.94
N LEU A 137 1.61 -1.87 -18.63
CA LEU A 137 1.93 -2.93 -17.68
C LEU A 137 1.04 -4.16 -17.91
N HIS A 138 1.60 -5.34 -17.63
CA HIS A 138 0.86 -6.60 -17.75
C HIS A 138 -0.36 -6.60 -16.81
N PRO A 139 -1.51 -7.18 -17.20
CA PRO A 139 -2.73 -7.17 -16.38
C PRO A 139 -2.53 -7.71 -14.95
N GLU A 140 -1.69 -8.73 -14.77
CA GLU A 140 -1.37 -9.25 -13.44
C GLU A 140 -0.55 -8.27 -12.57
N ILE A 141 0.33 -7.48 -13.20
CA ILE A 141 1.07 -6.42 -12.51
C ILE A 141 0.11 -5.31 -12.09
N ILE A 142 -0.80 -4.91 -12.99
CA ILE A 142 -1.86 -3.94 -12.69
C ILE A 142 -2.73 -4.40 -11.52
N ARG A 143 -3.20 -5.66 -11.55
CA ARG A 143 -4.00 -6.22 -10.47
C ARG A 143 -3.23 -6.25 -9.15
N THR A 144 -1.96 -6.65 -9.17
CA THR A 144 -1.10 -6.72 -7.98
C THR A 144 -0.84 -5.32 -7.42
N LEU A 145 -0.52 -4.35 -8.28
CA LEU A 145 -0.34 -2.95 -7.91
C LEU A 145 -1.59 -2.40 -7.23
N GLY A 146 -2.77 -2.64 -7.82
CA GLY A 146 -4.05 -2.20 -7.27
C GLY A 146 -4.37 -2.74 -5.87
N ARG A 147 -3.85 -3.92 -5.48
CA ARG A 147 -4.03 -4.45 -4.12
C ARG A 147 -3.39 -3.54 -3.06
N LEU A 148 -2.37 -2.77 -3.42
CA LEU A 148 -1.72 -1.81 -2.53
C LEU A 148 -2.67 -0.68 -2.09
N LYS A 149 -3.81 -0.48 -2.78
CA LYS A 149 -4.88 0.46 -2.38
C LYS A 149 -5.34 0.22 -0.95
N TYR A 150 -5.39 -1.03 -0.52
CA TYR A 150 -5.88 -1.42 0.80
C TYR A 150 -4.74 -1.59 1.82
N ARG A 151 -3.49 -1.43 1.40
CA ARG A 151 -2.32 -1.61 2.25
C ARG A 151 -1.83 -0.26 2.76
N PHE A 152 -1.59 -0.21 4.06
CA PHE A 152 -1.02 0.95 4.73
C PHE A 152 0.25 0.54 5.48
N SER A 153 1.25 1.41 5.44
CA SER A 153 2.50 1.25 6.19
C SER A 153 2.76 2.55 6.95
N TYR A 154 2.82 2.47 8.29
CA TYR A 154 2.97 3.65 9.16
C TYR A 154 1.94 4.76 8.91
N GLY A 155 0.71 4.42 8.49
CA GLY A 155 -0.35 5.38 8.17
C GLY A 155 -0.33 5.91 6.72
N GLN A 156 0.71 5.61 5.94
CA GLN A 156 0.78 5.95 4.52
C GLN A 156 0.08 4.90 3.67
N ASN A 157 -0.77 5.30 2.73
CA ASN A 157 -1.31 4.39 1.73
C ASN A 157 -0.19 3.94 0.76
N GLN A 158 -0.08 2.63 0.54
CA GLN A 158 1.04 2.04 -0.19
C GLN A 158 0.92 2.23 -1.71
N LEU A 159 -0.29 2.32 -2.27
CA LEU A 159 -0.50 2.62 -3.69
C LEU A 159 -0.16 4.08 -3.99
N GLY A 160 -0.66 4.99 -3.16
CA GLY A 160 -0.33 6.42 -3.27
C GLY A 160 1.18 6.67 -3.13
N HIS A 161 1.82 6.01 -2.16
CA HIS A 161 3.28 6.01 -2.03
C HIS A 161 3.99 5.55 -3.31
N ALA A 162 3.55 4.46 -3.93
CA ALA A 162 4.16 3.95 -5.15
C ALA A 162 4.07 4.94 -6.33
N VAL A 163 2.90 5.58 -6.52
CA VAL A 163 2.70 6.62 -7.54
C VAL A 163 3.60 7.84 -7.26
N GLU A 164 3.66 8.26 -6.00
CA GLU A 164 4.48 9.38 -5.58
C GLU A 164 5.98 9.13 -5.78
N THR A 165 6.45 7.93 -5.41
CA THR A 165 7.82 7.48 -5.63
C THR A 165 8.15 7.41 -7.12
N ALA A 166 7.22 6.96 -7.97
CA ALA A 166 7.39 6.99 -9.43
C ALA A 166 7.59 8.41 -9.98
N ASN A 167 6.79 9.37 -9.48
CA ASN A 167 6.88 10.78 -9.89
C ASN A 167 8.19 11.43 -9.44
N LEU A 168 8.61 11.19 -8.20
CA LEU A 168 9.93 11.62 -7.70
C LEU A 168 11.06 11.03 -8.54
N ALA A 169 11.05 9.73 -8.76
CA ALA A 169 12.08 9.03 -9.51
C ALA A 169 12.21 9.59 -10.93
N ALA A 170 11.07 9.91 -11.58
CA ALA A 170 11.07 10.53 -12.90
C ALA A 170 11.71 11.93 -12.90
N ILE A 171 11.41 12.77 -11.90
CA ILE A 171 11.98 14.12 -11.79
C ILE A 171 13.49 14.04 -11.53
N ILE A 172 13.91 13.22 -10.57
CA ILE A 172 15.31 13.06 -10.21
C ILE A 172 16.10 12.51 -11.41
N ALA A 173 15.57 11.50 -12.10
CA ALA A 173 16.20 10.94 -13.30
C ALA A 173 16.39 11.98 -14.40
N HIS A 174 15.39 12.84 -14.62
CA HIS A 174 15.48 13.91 -15.60
C HIS A 174 16.59 14.91 -15.27
N GLU A 175 16.68 15.37 -14.02
CA GLU A 175 17.69 16.34 -13.58
C GLU A 175 19.12 15.77 -13.59
N LEU A 176 19.25 14.45 -13.41
CA LEU A 176 20.53 13.74 -13.46
C LEU A 176 20.92 13.23 -14.86
N GLY A 177 20.02 13.33 -15.85
CA GLY A 177 20.24 12.79 -17.20
C GLY A 177 20.20 11.25 -17.28
N ALA A 178 19.55 10.59 -16.31
CA ALA A 178 19.36 9.15 -16.27
C ALA A 178 18.12 8.70 -17.08
N ASN A 179 17.89 7.39 -17.18
CA ASN A 179 16.72 6.87 -17.88
C ASN A 179 15.43 7.09 -17.07
N VAL A 180 14.66 8.10 -17.47
CA VAL A 180 13.40 8.50 -16.82
C VAL A 180 12.36 7.38 -16.82
N GLU A 181 12.23 6.61 -17.91
CA GLU A 181 11.21 5.56 -17.99
C GLU A 181 11.52 4.42 -17.02
N VAL A 182 12.79 4.01 -16.93
CA VAL A 182 13.22 2.94 -16.04
C VAL A 182 13.08 3.38 -14.58
N ALA A 183 13.58 4.56 -14.22
CA ALA A 183 13.47 5.07 -12.86
C ALA A 183 12.01 5.23 -12.41
N ARG A 184 11.15 5.76 -13.27
CA ARG A 184 9.71 5.93 -13.00
C ARG A 184 9.02 4.58 -12.78
N ARG A 185 9.22 3.61 -13.67
CA ARG A 185 8.64 2.26 -13.52
C ARG A 185 9.23 1.54 -12.29
N GLY A 186 10.51 1.73 -12.03
CA GLY A 186 11.18 1.25 -10.81
C GLY A 186 10.50 1.80 -9.56
N GLY A 187 10.28 3.11 -9.49
CA GLY A 187 9.57 3.76 -8.40
C GLY A 187 8.13 3.28 -8.23
N LEU A 188 7.39 3.04 -9.32
CA LEU A 188 6.01 2.53 -9.23
C LEU A 188 5.94 1.08 -8.72
N LEU A 189 6.94 0.25 -9.06
CA LEU A 189 6.87 -1.19 -8.83
C LEU A 189 7.78 -1.68 -7.69
N HIS A 190 8.59 -0.82 -7.08
CA HIS A 190 9.57 -1.22 -6.05
C HIS A 190 8.94 -2.04 -4.92
N ASP A 191 7.75 -1.63 -4.48
CA ASP A 191 7.00 -2.24 -3.38
C ASP A 191 5.95 -3.27 -3.83
N LEU A 192 5.98 -3.72 -5.09
CA LEU A 192 4.96 -4.62 -5.64
C LEU A 192 4.82 -5.93 -4.84
N GLY A 193 5.93 -6.44 -4.28
CA GLY A 193 5.90 -7.63 -3.44
C GLY A 193 5.10 -7.47 -2.15
N LYS A 194 4.85 -6.24 -1.67
CA LYS A 194 3.99 -6.00 -0.50
C LYS A 194 2.52 -6.35 -0.78
N ALA A 195 2.11 -6.49 -2.04
CA ALA A 195 0.76 -6.94 -2.39
C ALA A 195 0.62 -8.47 -2.42
N ILE A 196 1.73 -9.21 -2.32
CA ILE A 196 1.77 -10.67 -2.35
C ILE A 196 1.72 -11.20 -0.90
N ASP A 197 1.00 -12.31 -0.72
CA ASP A 197 0.77 -12.92 0.58
C ASP A 197 2.08 -13.40 1.23
N ARG A 198 2.11 -13.32 2.57
CA ARG A 198 3.28 -13.60 3.42
C ARG A 198 3.73 -15.06 3.44
N ASP A 199 2.98 -15.97 2.82
CA ASP A 199 3.34 -17.40 2.73
C ASP A 199 4.45 -17.65 1.70
N THR A 200 4.83 -16.61 0.94
CA THR A 200 5.94 -16.67 -0.02
C THR A 200 7.26 -16.40 0.70
N GLU A 201 8.22 -17.32 0.58
CA GLU A 201 9.58 -17.15 1.13
C GLU A 201 10.32 -16.00 0.41
N GLY A 202 10.94 -15.10 1.17
CA GLY A 202 11.76 -13.99 0.63
C GLY A 202 11.33 -12.60 1.11
N THR A 203 12.14 -11.58 0.81
CA THR A 203 11.78 -10.18 1.06
C THR A 203 10.81 -9.69 -0.01
N HIS A 204 10.03 -8.62 0.27
CA HIS A 204 9.10 -8.09 -0.73
C HIS A 204 9.81 -7.57 -1.98
N ALA A 205 11.06 -7.12 -1.87
CA ALA A 205 11.88 -6.75 -3.02
C ALA A 205 12.12 -7.93 -3.97
N ILE A 206 12.53 -9.08 -3.43
CA ILE A 206 12.78 -10.30 -4.21
C ILE A 206 11.48 -10.85 -4.80
N ILE A 207 10.42 -10.91 -4.00
CA ILE A 207 9.10 -11.39 -4.43
C ILE A 207 8.53 -10.51 -5.56
N GLY A 208 8.63 -9.18 -5.42
CA GLY A 208 8.22 -8.23 -6.45
C GLY A 208 9.02 -8.38 -7.74
N ALA A 209 10.34 -8.56 -7.63
CA ALA A 209 11.23 -8.77 -8.76
C ALA A 209 10.92 -10.08 -9.50
N GLU A 210 10.63 -11.17 -8.80
CA GLU A 210 10.22 -12.43 -9.40
C GLU A 210 8.87 -12.33 -10.13
N LEU A 211 7.89 -11.65 -9.53
CA LEU A 211 6.63 -11.35 -10.21
C LEU A 211 6.88 -10.55 -11.50
N GLY A 212 7.73 -9.53 -11.43
CA GLY A 212 8.14 -8.74 -12.59
C GLY A 212 8.75 -9.59 -13.70
N ARG A 213 9.67 -10.50 -13.36
CA ARG A 213 10.28 -11.45 -14.31
C ARG A 213 9.23 -12.33 -15.00
N ARG A 214 8.32 -12.92 -14.23
CA ARG A 214 7.26 -13.80 -14.76
C ARG A 214 6.34 -13.09 -15.76
N HIS A 215 6.18 -11.78 -15.63
CA HIS A 215 5.30 -10.97 -16.47
C HIS A 215 6.06 -10.03 -17.42
N ASN A 216 7.31 -10.34 -17.75
CA ASN A 216 8.13 -9.64 -18.75
C ASN A 216 8.31 -8.13 -18.46
N VAL A 217 8.41 -7.75 -17.18
CA VAL A 217 8.89 -6.40 -16.82
C VAL A 217 10.34 -6.25 -17.29
N HIS A 218 10.72 -5.04 -17.71
CA HIS A 218 12.06 -4.78 -18.24
C HIS A 218 13.16 -5.13 -17.19
N PRO A 219 14.28 -5.77 -17.56
CA PRO A 219 15.32 -6.19 -16.61
C PRO A 219 15.88 -5.06 -15.74
N GLU A 220 16.04 -3.86 -16.29
CA GLU A 220 16.52 -2.69 -15.52
C GLU A 220 15.50 -2.23 -14.48
N VAL A 221 14.19 -2.34 -14.78
CA VAL A 221 13.12 -2.06 -13.80
C VAL A 221 13.10 -3.15 -12.72
N ILE A 222 13.28 -4.42 -13.09
CA ILE A 222 13.41 -5.52 -12.13
C ILE A 222 14.60 -5.28 -11.20
N HIS A 223 15.71 -4.76 -11.72
CA HIS A 223 16.88 -4.40 -10.93
C HIS A 223 16.54 -3.30 -9.90
N CYS A 224 15.81 -2.24 -10.28
CA CYS A 224 15.30 -1.26 -9.33
C CYS A 224 14.45 -1.90 -8.22
N ILE A 225 13.58 -2.85 -8.57
CA ILE A 225 12.71 -3.54 -7.60
C ILE A 225 13.51 -4.39 -6.61
N GLN A 226 14.53 -5.14 -7.03
CA GLN A 226 15.29 -5.99 -6.09
C GLN A 226 16.38 -5.25 -5.30
N ALA A 227 16.80 -4.06 -5.75
CA ALA A 227 17.90 -3.32 -5.14
C ALA A 227 17.43 -2.22 -4.17
N HIS A 228 16.13 -1.92 -4.09
CA HIS A 228 15.64 -0.76 -3.33
C HIS A 228 15.81 -0.86 -1.79
N HIS A 229 16.02 -2.06 -1.25
CA HIS A 229 16.47 -2.27 0.14
C HIS A 229 17.83 -2.96 0.20
N GLU A 230 18.63 -2.83 -0.87
CA GLU A 230 19.99 -3.34 -0.97
C GLU A 230 20.11 -4.88 -0.82
N GLU A 231 19.04 -5.65 -1.07
CA GLU A 231 19.15 -7.12 -1.16
C GLU A 231 20.03 -7.56 -2.33
N VAL A 232 20.14 -6.71 -3.34
CA VAL A 232 21.13 -6.77 -4.41
C VAL A 232 21.81 -5.41 -4.51
N GLU A 233 23.11 -5.41 -4.81
CA GLU A 233 23.88 -4.17 -4.98
C GLU A 233 23.25 -3.27 -6.05
N PRO A 234 22.96 -1.98 -5.74
CA PRO A 234 22.36 -1.04 -6.68
C PRO A 234 23.39 -0.59 -7.74
N SER A 235 23.62 -1.45 -8.72
CA SER A 235 24.63 -1.27 -9.78
C SER A 235 24.31 -0.23 -10.87
N THR A 236 23.13 0.40 -10.81
CA THR A 236 22.62 1.34 -11.84
C THR A 236 22.15 2.63 -11.19
N VAL A 237 22.30 3.76 -11.90
CA VAL A 237 21.83 5.08 -11.42
C VAL A 237 20.32 5.06 -11.12
N GLU A 238 19.53 4.36 -11.92
CA GLU A 238 18.07 4.24 -11.77
C GLU A 238 17.66 3.49 -10.48
N ALA A 239 18.45 2.50 -10.07
CA ALA A 239 18.25 1.81 -8.79
C ALA A 239 18.53 2.76 -7.61
N ILE A 240 19.62 3.53 -7.68
CA ILE A 240 19.94 4.55 -6.67
C ILE A 240 18.84 5.62 -6.62
N ILE A 241 18.35 6.08 -7.78
CA ILE A 241 17.23 7.03 -7.86
C ILE A 241 15.97 6.45 -7.21
N THR A 242 15.67 5.17 -7.43
CA THR A 242 14.52 4.50 -6.82
C THR A 242 14.62 4.50 -5.29
N ILE A 243 15.80 4.17 -4.74
CA ILE A 243 16.07 4.21 -3.28
C ILE A 243 15.86 5.63 -2.73
N VAL A 244 16.43 6.63 -3.41
CA VAL A 244 16.30 8.04 -3.00
C VAL A 244 14.84 8.48 -3.05
N ALA A 245 14.11 8.12 -4.10
CA ALA A 245 12.71 8.46 -4.26
C ALA A 245 11.82 7.82 -3.17
N ASP A 246 12.04 6.54 -2.85
CA ASP A 246 11.33 5.83 -1.76
C ASP A 246 11.59 6.53 -0.42
N ALA A 247 12.87 6.78 -0.09
CA ALA A 247 13.24 7.47 1.14
C ALA A 247 12.61 8.88 1.24
N VAL A 248 12.59 9.62 0.14
CA VAL A 248 11.96 10.95 0.09
C VAL A 248 10.45 10.86 0.23
N SER A 249 9.76 9.88 -0.37
CA SER A 249 8.32 9.69 -0.14
C SER A 249 8.01 9.28 1.30
N GLY A 250 8.76 8.35 1.88
CA GLY A 250 8.50 7.82 3.21
C GLY A 250 8.86 8.76 4.38
N SER A 251 9.73 9.75 4.16
CA SER A 251 10.28 10.59 5.24
C SER A 251 9.66 11.99 5.34
N ARG A 252 8.63 12.31 4.55
CA ARG A 252 8.04 13.65 4.55
C ARG A 252 7.21 13.87 5.82
N PRO A 253 7.22 15.09 6.40
CA PRO A 253 6.31 15.44 7.49
C PRO A 253 4.85 15.14 7.10
N GLY A 254 4.17 14.32 7.89
CA GLY A 254 2.79 13.90 7.63
C GLY A 254 2.63 12.63 6.77
N ALA A 255 3.67 12.15 6.09
CA ALA A 255 3.60 10.92 5.28
C ALA A 255 3.43 9.67 6.15
N ARG A 256 4.12 9.64 7.30
CA ARG A 256 3.99 8.59 8.31
C ARG A 256 3.47 9.20 9.60
N ARG A 257 2.64 8.46 10.33
CA ARG A 257 2.42 8.71 11.76
C ARG A 257 3.80 8.58 12.42
N GLU A 258 4.38 9.69 12.86
CA GLU A 258 5.28 9.59 14.01
C GLU A 258 4.46 8.87 15.08
N SER A 259 4.98 7.76 15.63
CA SER A 259 4.34 7.22 16.82
C SER A 259 4.33 8.37 17.83
N LEU A 260 3.21 8.59 18.50
CA LEU A 260 3.11 9.66 19.50
C LEU A 260 4.32 9.59 20.46
N ASP A 261 4.77 8.37 20.76
CA ASP A 261 5.99 8.04 21.50
C ASP A 261 7.30 8.58 20.88
N GLN A 262 7.49 8.51 19.57
CA GLN A 262 8.69 9.08 18.92
C GLN A 262 8.65 10.60 18.91
N TYR A 263 7.49 11.20 18.69
CA TYR A 263 7.32 12.65 18.78
C TYR A 263 7.59 13.15 20.21
N LEU A 264 7.04 12.46 21.22
CA LEU A 264 7.28 12.76 22.63
C LEU A 264 8.75 12.56 23.03
N LYS A 265 9.39 11.46 22.62
CA LYS A 265 10.83 11.26 22.85
C LYS A 265 11.70 12.31 22.18
N ARG A 266 11.29 12.79 21.00
CA ARG A 266 12.01 13.85 20.30
C ARG A 266 11.88 15.19 21.02
N LEU A 267 10.71 15.50 21.56
CA LEU A 267 10.50 16.66 22.42
C LEU A 267 11.31 16.56 23.72
N GLU A 268 11.33 15.41 24.38
CA GLU A 268 12.16 15.16 25.58
C GLU A 268 13.65 15.26 25.28
N SER A 269 14.10 14.88 24.07
CA SER A 269 15.51 14.99 23.68
C SER A 269 15.96 16.41 23.32
N LEU A 270 15.01 17.35 23.21
CA LEU A 270 15.25 18.76 22.91
C LEU A 270 15.16 19.66 24.17
N GLU A 271 14.80 19.09 25.33
CA GLU A 271 14.94 19.70 26.67
C GLU A 271 16.27 19.30 27.32
#